data_AF-A0A0L9TDI8-F1
#
_entry.id   AF-A0A0L9TDI8-F1
#
_cell.length_a   1.000
_cell.length_b   1.000
_cell.length_c   1.000
_cell.angle_alpha   90.00
_cell.angle_beta   90.00
_cell.angle_gamma   90.00
#
_symmetry.space_group_name_H-M   'P 1'
#
loop_
_entity.id
_entity.type
_entity.pdbx_description
1 polymer ?
#
loop_
_entity_poly.entity_id
_entity_poly.type
_entity_poly.pdbx_seq_one_letter_code
_entity_poly.pdbx_strand_id
1 'polypeptide(L)'
;MSKGGKNMTKLEAVKYIKEVQKTFKDEKEKFEVFLKIMTDYRLHRIDVGTVVEKVKEILEDHDDLISGFNQFLPKGYEILLPPKDTIQLKDAIKYVQKIKVEKLFEGHHDLVRDFTLFLPDA
;
A
#
# COMPACT_ATOMS: atom_id res chain seq x y z
N MET A 1 23.33 20.46 5.63
CA MET A 1 22.73 21.02 6.86
C MET A 1 21.28 20.56 6.94
N SER A 2 20.92 19.86 8.03
CA SER A 2 19.65 19.17 8.24
C SER A 2 18.43 20.07 8.03
N LYS A 3 17.52 19.67 7.13
CA LYS A 3 16.18 20.27 7.05
C LYS A 3 15.43 19.89 8.33
N GLY A 4 15.29 20.89 9.21
CA GLY A 4 14.49 20.84 10.43
C GLY A 4 13.04 20.43 10.12
N GLY A 5 12.42 19.78 11.11
CA GLY A 5 11.06 19.27 11.05
C GLY A 5 10.13 20.28 10.39
N LYS A 6 9.55 19.87 9.26
CA LYS A 6 8.57 20.65 8.53
C LYS A 6 7.41 20.87 9.51
N ASN A 7 7.26 22.11 9.99
CA ASN A 7 6.10 22.52 10.75
C ASN A 7 4.90 22.42 9.79
N MET A 8 4.28 21.26 9.75
CA MET A 8 3.09 21.01 8.95
C MET A 8 2.05 22.06 9.34
N THR A 9 1.72 22.94 8.40
CA THR A 9 0.78 24.02 8.70
C THR A 9 -0.64 23.48 8.66
N LYS A 10 -1.56 24.06 9.46
CA LYS A 10 -2.99 23.73 9.39
C LYS A 10 -3.54 23.80 7.95
N LEU A 11 -2.93 24.64 7.11
CA LEU A 11 -3.27 24.78 5.69
C LEU A 11 -2.91 23.54 4.87
N GLU A 12 -1.75 22.91 5.12
CA GLU A 12 -1.36 21.67 4.44
C GLU A 12 -2.29 20.51 4.83
N ALA A 13 -2.69 20.43 6.10
CA ALA A 13 -3.67 19.44 6.56
C ALA A 13 -5.04 19.59 5.86
N VAL A 14 -5.55 20.82 5.75
CA VAL A 14 -6.83 21.08 5.06
C VAL A 14 -6.74 20.75 3.58
N LYS A 15 -5.61 21.02 2.92
CA LYS A 15 -5.40 20.63 1.51
C LYS A 15 -5.42 19.11 1.36
N TYR A 16 -4.68 18.39 2.20
CA TYR A 16 -4.64 16.94 2.16
C TYR A 16 -6.02 16.30 2.33
N ILE A 17 -6.82 16.76 3.31
CA ILE A 17 -8.18 16.25 3.52
C ILE A 17 -9.06 16.46 2.27
N LYS A 18 -8.91 17.59 1.57
CA LYS A 18 -9.64 17.84 0.31
C LYS A 18 -9.21 16.91 -0.80
N GLU A 19 -7.93 16.54 -0.87
CA GLU A 19 -7.45 15.55 -1.84
C GLU A 19 -8.03 14.17 -1.55
N VAL A 20 -7.97 13.71 -0.29
CA VAL A 20 -8.61 12.45 0.13
C VAL A 20 -10.10 12.44 -0.20
N GLN A 21 -10.82 13.53 0.08
CA GLN A 21 -12.24 13.67 -0.25
C GLN A 21 -12.50 13.59 -1.76
N LYS A 22 -11.64 14.20 -2.58
CA LYS A 22 -11.77 14.19 -4.03
C LYS A 22 -11.49 12.82 -4.62
N THR A 23 -10.50 12.10 -4.09
CA THR A 23 -10.16 10.74 -4.51
C THR A 23 -11.30 9.78 -4.22
N PHE A 24 -11.87 9.83 -3.01
CA PHE A 24 -13.00 8.97 -2.61
C PHE A 24 -14.38 9.58 -2.88
N LYS A 25 -14.50 10.48 -3.87
CA LYS A 25 -15.79 11.14 -4.18
C LYS A 25 -16.91 10.14 -4.51
N ASP A 26 -16.54 9.03 -5.15
CA ASP A 26 -17.44 7.96 -5.58
C ASP A 26 -17.53 6.83 -4.52
N GLU A 27 -16.63 6.84 -3.54
CA GLU A 27 -16.51 5.85 -2.47
C GLU A 27 -16.66 6.52 -1.09
N LYS A 28 -17.83 7.13 -0.86
CA LYS A 28 -18.10 7.91 0.36
C LYS A 28 -17.82 7.16 1.66
N GLU A 29 -18.07 5.85 1.68
CA GLU A 29 -17.81 4.99 2.83
C GLU A 29 -16.33 5.02 3.25
N LYS A 30 -15.38 4.96 2.28
CA LYS A 30 -13.94 5.05 2.57
C LYS A 30 -13.57 6.39 3.20
N PHE A 31 -14.15 7.48 2.70
CA PHE A 31 -13.94 8.81 3.28
C PHE A 31 -14.51 8.91 4.70
N GLU A 32 -15.69 8.35 4.97
CA GLU A 32 -16.29 8.33 6.30
C GLU A 32 -15.47 7.49 7.29
N VAL A 33 -14.96 6.34 6.88
CA VAL A 33 -14.07 5.51 7.70
C VAL A 33 -12.77 6.26 8.01
N PHE A 34 -12.20 6.97 7.04
CA PHE A 34 -11.02 7.82 7.25
C PHE A 34 -11.27 8.89 8.33
N LEU A 35 -12.40 9.60 8.27
CA LEU A 35 -12.79 10.59 9.28
C LEU A 35 -13.01 9.96 10.66
N LYS A 36 -13.59 8.75 10.70
CA LYS A 36 -13.79 8.01 11.94
C LYS A 36 -12.45 7.67 12.60
N ILE A 37 -11.47 7.21 11.85
CA ILE A 37 -10.11 6.92 12.36
C ILE A 37 -9.48 8.18 12.95
N MET A 38 -9.54 9.32 12.24
CA MET A 38 -9.01 10.59 12.74
C MET A 38 -9.72 11.06 14.01
N THR A 39 -11.02 10.80 14.11
CA THR A 39 -11.82 11.11 15.30
C THR A 39 -11.44 10.21 16.48
N ASP A 40 -11.34 8.89 16.27
CA ASP A 40 -10.96 7.96 17.32
C ASP A 40 -9.53 8.23 17.84
N TYR A 41 -8.61 8.63 16.96
CA TYR A 41 -7.27 9.08 17.36
C TYR A 41 -7.32 10.35 18.21
N ARG A 42 -8.10 11.35 17.79
CA ARG A 42 -8.29 12.59 18.57
C ARG A 42 -8.92 12.33 19.95
N LEU A 43 -9.78 11.32 20.05
CA LEU A 43 -10.40 10.88 21.30
C LEU A 43 -9.50 9.95 22.13
N HIS A 44 -8.26 9.71 21.71
CA HIS A 44 -7.31 8.78 22.35
C HIS A 44 -7.86 7.35 22.50
N ARG A 45 -8.75 6.93 21.59
CA ARG A 45 -9.29 5.56 21.57
C ARG A 45 -8.38 4.56 20.86
N ILE A 46 -7.54 5.07 19.95
CA ILE A 46 -6.58 4.31 19.17
C ILE A 46 -5.25 5.05 19.16
N ASP A 47 -4.16 4.30 19.07
CA ASP A 47 -2.80 4.83 19.03
C ASP A 47 -2.34 5.11 17.59
N VAL A 48 -1.20 5.80 17.47
CA VAL A 48 -0.58 6.12 16.17
C VAL A 48 -0.38 4.87 15.31
N GLY A 49 0.05 3.74 15.90
CA GLY A 49 0.23 2.48 15.16
C GLY A 49 -1.07 2.01 14.48
N THR A 50 -2.18 2.01 15.24
CA THR A 50 -3.49 1.62 14.70
C THR A 50 -4.01 2.61 13.65
N VAL A 51 -3.71 3.91 13.79
CA VAL A 51 -4.04 4.89 12.74
C VAL A 51 -3.28 4.58 11.46
N VAL A 52 -1.98 4.31 11.55
CA VAL A 52 -1.10 3.99 10.43
C VAL A 52 -1.59 2.74 9.69
N GLU A 53 -1.91 1.66 10.41
CA GLU A 53 -2.44 0.43 9.82
C GLU A 53 -3.76 0.66 9.08
N LYS A 54 -4.74 1.30 9.73
CA LYS A 54 -6.06 1.50 9.13
C LYS A 54 -6.04 2.49 7.96
N VAL A 55 -5.21 3.54 8.05
CA VAL A 55 -5.05 4.50 6.95
C VAL A 55 -4.35 3.84 5.75
N LYS A 56 -3.39 2.95 6.00
CA LYS A 56 -2.74 2.17 4.94
C LYS A 56 -3.76 1.32 4.18
N GLU A 57 -4.68 0.65 4.87
CA GLU A 57 -5.73 -0.16 4.20
C GLU A 57 -6.67 0.71 3.34
N ILE A 58 -7.11 1.86 3.84
CA ILE A 58 -8.02 2.74 3.08
C ILE A 58 -7.33 3.30 1.83
N LEU A 59 -6.03 3.58 1.93
CA LEU A 59 -5.24 4.23 0.89
C LEU A 59 -4.39 3.24 0.07
N GLU A 60 -4.65 1.93 0.13
CA GLU A 60 -3.74 0.90 -0.41
C GLU A 60 -3.44 1.05 -1.90
N ASP A 61 -4.40 1.52 -2.69
CA ASP A 61 -4.27 1.79 -4.13
C ASP A 61 -3.87 3.24 -4.46
N HIS A 62 -3.57 4.05 -3.44
CA HIS A 62 -3.33 5.49 -3.55
C HIS A 62 -1.99 5.89 -2.90
N ASP A 63 -0.89 5.50 -3.56
CA ASP A 63 0.47 5.80 -3.10
C ASP A 63 0.73 7.30 -2.88
N ASP A 64 0.10 8.15 -3.70
CA ASP A 64 0.19 9.60 -3.61
C ASP A 64 -0.41 10.11 -2.29
N LEU A 65 -1.56 9.56 -1.89
CA LEU A 65 -2.18 9.88 -0.62
C LEU A 65 -1.39 9.32 0.56
N ILE A 66 -0.86 8.09 0.47
CA ILE A 66 0.01 7.51 1.51
C ILE A 66 1.26 8.38 1.70
N SER A 67 1.90 8.80 0.61
CA SER A 67 3.07 9.68 0.68
C SER A 67 2.73 11.04 1.30
N GLY A 68 1.54 11.58 1.02
CA GLY A 68 1.03 12.78 1.67
C GLY A 68 0.83 12.57 3.17
N PHE A 69 0.23 11.45 3.56
CA PHE A 69 -0.02 11.09 4.97
C PHE A 69 1.27 10.94 5.78
N ASN A 70 2.30 10.33 5.20
CA ASN A 70 3.61 10.15 5.85
C ASN A 70 4.26 11.47 6.27
N GLN A 71 3.94 12.59 5.60
CA GLN A 71 4.45 13.90 6.02
C GLN A 71 3.88 14.35 7.38
N PHE A 72 2.71 13.85 7.77
CA PHE A 72 2.04 14.15 9.04
C PHE A 72 2.51 13.26 10.19
N LEU A 73 3.28 12.21 9.90
CA LEU A 73 3.73 11.25 10.88
C LEU A 73 5.14 11.59 11.39
N PRO A 74 5.41 11.36 12.69
CA PRO A 74 6.76 11.42 13.20
C PRO A 74 7.63 10.33 12.58
N LYS A 75 8.94 10.59 12.51
CA LYS A 75 9.92 9.63 11.98
C LYS A 75 9.79 8.28 12.71
N GLY A 76 9.75 7.19 11.95
CA GLY A 76 9.59 5.83 12.48
C GLY A 76 8.15 5.29 12.49
N TYR A 77 7.15 6.13 12.18
CA TYR A 77 5.76 5.69 12.00
C TYR A 77 5.29 5.73 10.54
N GLU A 78 6.21 6.00 9.62
CA GLU A 78 5.90 6.12 8.19
C GLU A 78 5.33 4.81 7.63
N ILE A 79 4.25 4.93 6.85
CA ILE A 79 3.67 3.82 6.10
C ILE A 79 4.65 3.46 4.98
N LEU A 80 5.20 2.25 5.04
CA LEU A 80 6.01 1.69 3.97
C LEU A 80 5.10 1.12 2.89
N LEU A 81 5.25 1.64 1.67
CA LEU A 81 4.59 1.11 0.48
C LEU A 81 5.27 -0.20 0.07
N PRO A 82 4.52 -1.24 -0.31
CA PRO A 82 5.11 -2.42 -0.92
C PRO A 82 5.81 -2.04 -2.23
N PRO A 83 6.93 -2.70 -2.59
CA PRO A 83 7.54 -2.49 -3.89
C PRO A 83 6.52 -2.81 -5.00
N LYS A 84 6.24 -1.82 -5.87
CA LYS A 84 5.29 -1.92 -7.00
C LYS A 84 5.53 -3.12 -7.92
N ASP A 85 6.74 -3.67 -7.93
CA ASP A 85 7.10 -4.84 -8.76
C ASP A 85 6.42 -6.15 -8.35
N THR A 86 5.81 -6.22 -7.16
CA THR A 86 5.14 -7.43 -6.68
C THR A 86 3.85 -7.75 -7.44
N ILE A 87 3.16 -6.76 -8.01
CA ILE A 87 1.93 -6.99 -8.80
C ILE A 87 2.30 -7.66 -10.14
N GLN A 88 3.34 -7.18 -10.82
CA GLN A 88 3.84 -7.83 -12.04
C GLN A 88 4.34 -9.24 -11.77
N LEU A 89 5.00 -9.49 -10.64
CA LEU A 89 5.51 -10.82 -10.32
C LEU A 89 4.38 -11.82 -10.05
N LYS A 90 3.32 -11.43 -9.31
CA LYS A 90 2.17 -12.30 -9.05
C LYS A 90 1.40 -12.62 -10.33
N ASP A 91 1.21 -11.64 -11.20
CA ASP A 91 0.56 -11.85 -12.50
C ASP A 91 1.44 -12.67 -13.45
N ALA A 92 2.75 -12.45 -13.46
CA ALA A 92 3.71 -13.24 -14.23
C ALA A 92 3.77 -14.70 -13.74
N ILE A 93 3.80 -14.93 -12.43
CA ILE A 93 3.74 -16.27 -11.82
C ILE A 93 2.42 -16.95 -12.18
N LYS A 94 1.29 -16.25 -12.06
CA LYS A 94 -0.03 -16.78 -12.42
C LYS A 94 -0.12 -17.10 -13.92
N TYR A 95 0.51 -16.30 -14.78
CA TYR A 95 0.55 -16.53 -16.22
C TYR A 95 1.41 -17.74 -16.58
N VAL A 96 2.59 -17.87 -15.95
CA VAL A 96 3.47 -19.05 -16.05
C VAL A 96 2.78 -20.31 -15.53
N GLN A 97 1.99 -20.23 -14.46
CA GLN A 97 1.21 -21.36 -13.95
C GLN A 97 0.02 -21.72 -14.87
N LYS A 98 -0.62 -20.72 -15.50
CA LYS A 98 -1.75 -20.92 -16.42
C LYS A 98 -1.31 -21.54 -17.74
N ILE A 99 -0.12 -21.20 -18.23
CA ILE A 99 0.52 -21.95 -19.31
C ILE A 99 1.10 -23.21 -18.66
N LYS A 100 0.35 -24.32 -18.70
CA LYS A 100 0.78 -25.62 -18.18
C LYS A 100 2.26 -25.84 -18.57
N VAL A 101 3.19 -25.68 -17.62
CA VAL A 101 4.64 -25.66 -17.85
C VAL A 101 5.06 -26.90 -18.64
N GLU A 102 4.37 -28.02 -18.42
CA GLU A 102 4.48 -29.28 -19.18
C GLU A 102 4.36 -29.13 -20.70
N LYS A 103 3.51 -28.22 -21.22
CA LYS A 103 3.38 -27.97 -22.67
C LYS A 103 4.50 -27.11 -23.23
N LEU A 104 5.11 -26.25 -22.40
CA LEU A 104 6.19 -25.37 -22.85
C LEU A 104 7.54 -26.12 -22.91
N PHE A 105 7.69 -27.14 -22.07
CA PHE A 105 8.87 -27.99 -21.95
C PHE A 105 8.59 -29.43 -22.42
N GLU A 106 7.63 -29.60 -23.34
CA GLU A 106 7.30 -30.90 -23.90
C GLU A 106 8.54 -31.49 -24.60
N GLY A 107 9.02 -32.64 -24.11
CA GLY A 107 10.28 -33.27 -24.55
C GLY A 107 11.54 -32.89 -23.73
N HIS A 108 11.43 -31.96 -22.79
CA HIS A 108 12.53 -31.43 -21.96
C HIS A 108 12.22 -31.53 -20.46
N HIS A 109 12.00 -32.76 -19.98
CA HIS A 109 11.66 -33.05 -18.58
C HIS A 109 12.73 -32.61 -17.56
N ASP A 110 13.99 -32.55 -17.99
CA ASP A 110 15.12 -32.06 -17.20
C ASP A 110 14.97 -30.59 -16.82
N LEU A 111 14.49 -29.75 -17.75
CA LEU A 111 14.29 -28.31 -17.53
C LEU A 111 13.07 -27.99 -16.64
N VAL A 112 12.02 -28.82 -16.67
CA VAL A 112 10.83 -28.64 -15.82
C VAL A 112 11.17 -28.71 -14.35
N ARG A 113 12.00 -29.70 -13.97
CA ARG A 113 12.41 -29.91 -12.58
C ARG A 113 13.22 -28.73 -12.06
N ASP A 114 14.16 -28.25 -12.86
CA ASP A 114 15.01 -27.11 -12.47
C ASP A 114 14.19 -25.82 -12.40
N PHE A 115 13.22 -25.63 -13.29
CA PHE A 115 12.31 -24.48 -13.24
C PHE A 115 11.40 -24.47 -12.01
N THR A 116 10.87 -25.63 -11.60
CA THR A 116 10.04 -25.71 -10.38
C THR A 116 10.80 -25.40 -9.10
N LEU A 117 12.14 -25.50 -9.08
CA LEU A 117 12.96 -25.10 -7.93
C LEU A 117 13.05 -23.57 -7.76
N PHE A 118 12.74 -22.78 -8.79
CA PHE A 118 12.71 -21.32 -8.73
C PHE A 118 11.35 -20.75 -8.30
N LEU A 119 10.32 -21.58 -8.24
CA LEU A 119 9.03 -21.17 -7.71
C LEU A 119 9.07 -21.28 -6.18
N PRO A 120 8.72 -20.23 -5.43
CA PRO A 120 8.59 -20.35 -3.98
C PRO A 120 7.51 -21.39 -3.65
N ASP A 121 7.77 -22.27 -2.68
CA ASP A 121 6.78 -23.21 -2.16
C ASP A 121 5.49 -22.44 -1.84
N ALA A 122 4.41 -22.80 -2.53
CA ALA A 122 3.11 -22.15 -2.44
C ALA A 122 2.34 -22.58 -1.19
#